data_AF-A0A7J2INJ5-F1
#
_entry.id   AF-A0A7J2INJ5-F1
#
_cell.length_a   1.000
_cell.length_b   1.000
_cell.length_c   1.000
_cell.angle_alpha   90.00
_cell.angle_beta   90.00
_cell.angle_gamma   90.00
#
_symmetry.space_group_name_H-M   'P 1'
#
loop_
_entity.id
_entity.type
_entity.pdbx_description
1 polymer ?
#
loop_
_entity_poly.entity_id
_entity_poly.type
_entity_poly.pdbx_seq_one_letter_code
_entity_poly.pdbx_strand_id
1 'polypeptide(L)' 'MTVLITTSRRPTRRTRSLCNDLVKVIPGAVKVNRGKMSIKDVAAKTLELNANAAIIISVYRG' A
#
# COMPACT_ATOMS: atom_id res chain seq x y z
N MET A 1 0.80 11.96 11.00
CA MET A 1 -0.22 11.18 10.28
C MET A 1 0.51 10.14 9.45
N THR A 2 0.28 8.86 9.72
CA THR A 2 0.99 7.76 9.03
C THR A 2 0.00 7.08 8.10
N VAL A 3 0.41 6.75 6.88
CA VAL A 3 -0.45 6.07 5.90
C VAL A 3 0.21 4.79 5.40
N LEU A 4 -0.54 3.69 5.40
CA LEU A 4 -0.09 2.43 4.82
C LEU A 4 -0.31 2.48 3.31
N ILE A 5 0.74 2.26 2.50
CA ILE A 5 0.62 2.12 1.05
C ILE A 5 0.85 0.66 0.68
N THR A 6 -0.11 0.06 -0.02
CA THR A 6 0.01 -1.29 -0.58
C THR A 6 -0.60 -1.36 -1.97
N THR A 7 -0.51 -2.51 -2.61
CA THR A 7 -1.05 -2.76 -3.95
C THR A 7 -2.31 -3.64 -3.89
N SER A 8 -2.96 -3.81 -5.04
CA SER A 8 -3.77 -5.00 -5.31
C SER A 8 -2.92 -6.28 -5.30
N ARG A 9 -3.56 -7.45 -5.26
CA ARG A 9 -2.85 -8.74 -5.34
C ARG A 9 -2.21 -8.89 -6.73
N ARG A 10 -0.99 -9.46 -6.76
CA ARG A 10 -0.20 -9.69 -7.99
C ARG A 10 0.01 -8.40 -8.81
N PRO A 11 0.65 -7.35 -8.25
CA PRO A 11 0.86 -6.10 -8.97
C PRO A 11 1.83 -6.25 -10.15
N THR A 12 1.81 -5.31 -11.08
CA THR A 12 2.80 -5.20 -12.18
C THR A 12 4.11 -4.56 -11.69
N ARG A 13 5.17 -4.60 -12.51
CA ARG A 13 6.42 -3.88 -12.19
C ARG A 13 6.18 -2.37 -12.07
N ARG A 14 5.42 -1.78 -12.99
CA ARG A 14 5.10 -0.36 -13.00
C ARG A 14 4.36 0.08 -11.75
N THR A 15 3.35 -0.68 -11.32
CA THR A 15 2.61 -0.42 -10.09
C THR A 15 3.51 -0.46 -8.85
N ARG A 16 4.46 -1.40 -8.78
CA ARG A 16 5.45 -1.43 -7.70
C ARG A 16 6.33 -0.18 -7.70
N SER A 17 6.75 0.29 -8.88
CA SER A 17 7.53 1.54 -9.01
C SER A 17 6.71 2.74 -8.53
N LEU A 18 5.46 2.86 -8.99
CA LEU A 18 4.55 3.92 -8.54
C LEU A 18 4.39 3.94 -7.02
N CYS A 19 4.22 2.78 -6.37
CA CYS A 19 4.19 2.71 -4.91
C CYS A 19 5.50 3.20 -4.28
N ASN A 20 6.66 2.86 -4.84
CA ASN A 20 7.95 3.32 -4.32
C ASN A 20 8.09 4.84 -4.44
N ASP A 21 7.61 5.43 -5.53
CA ASP A 21 7.66 6.86 -5.75
C ASP A 21 6.69 7.59 -4.81
N LEU A 22 5.47 7.08 -4.62
CA LEU A 22 4.48 7.63 -3.70
C LEU A 22 4.95 7.61 -2.25
N VAL A 23 5.65 6.56 -1.82
CA VAL A 23 6.21 6.46 -0.47
C VAL A 23 7.28 7.53 -0.22
N LYS A 24 7.99 7.99 -1.25
CA LYS A 24 8.99 9.07 -1.13
C LYS A 24 8.37 10.47 -1.04
N VAL A 25 7.20 10.67 -1.65
CA VAL A 25 6.57 12.01 -1.74
C VAL A 25 5.48 12.25 -0.70
N ILE A 26 4.87 11.19 -0.14
CA ILE A 26 3.84 11.32 0.90
C ILE A 26 4.49 11.25 2.28
N PRO A 27 4.45 12.33 3.09
CA PRO A 27 5.00 12.31 4.44
C PRO A 27 4.34 11.24 5.31
N GLY A 28 5.15 10.45 6.01
CA GLY A 28 4.65 9.38 6.89
C GLY A 28 4.07 8.17 6.14
N ALA A 29 4.29 8.04 4.84
CA ALA A 29 3.90 6.84 4.10
C ALA A 29 4.82 5.65 4.41
N VAL A 30 4.21 4.50 4.68
CA VAL A 30 4.91 3.23 4.89
C VAL A 30 4.42 2.22 3.87
N LYS A 31 5.35 1.70 3.05
CA LYS A 31 5.02 0.66 2.07
C LYS A 31 4.91 -0.70 2.74
N VAL A 32 3.82 -1.42 2.48
CA VAL A 32 3.63 -2.81 2.90
C VAL A 32 3.33 -3.69 1.70
N ASN A 33 4.03 -4.81 1.59
CA ASN A 33 3.78 -5.79 0.53
C ASN A 33 2.40 -6.42 0.70
N ARG A 34 1.58 -6.42 -0.36
CA ARG A 34 0.20 -6.95 -0.30
C ARG A 34 0.13 -8.45 -0.01
N GLY A 35 0.99 -9.26 -0.63
CA GLY A 35 0.98 -10.72 -0.48
C GLY A 35 -0.41 -11.34 -0.67
N LYS A 36 -0.81 -12.20 0.28
CA LYS A 36 -2.13 -12.86 0.32
C LYS A 36 -3.18 -12.08 1.12
N MET A 37 -2.84 -10.93 1.70
CA MET A 37 -3.73 -10.18 2.58
C MET A 37 -5.08 -9.89 1.93
N SER A 38 -6.14 -10.23 2.67
CA SER A 38 -7.50 -9.74 2.44
C SER A 38 -7.57 -8.23 2.72
N ILE A 39 -8.69 -7.58 2.40
CA ILE A 39 -8.89 -6.17 2.77
C ILE A 39 -8.94 -6.02 4.30
N LYS A 40 -9.53 -6.99 5.01
CA LYS A 40 -9.55 -7.01 6.48
C LYS A 40 -8.15 -7.10 7.06
N ASP A 41 -7.28 -7.93 6.48
CA ASP A 41 -5.89 -8.06 6.94
C ASP A 41 -5.11 -6.76 6.68
N VAL A 42 -5.37 -6.05 5.57
CA VAL A 42 -4.78 -4.73 5.31
C VAL A 42 -5.26 -3.72 6.35
N ALA A 43 -6.55 -3.73 6.72
CA ALA A 43 -7.08 -2.86 7.76
C ALA A 43 -6.45 -3.16 9.13
N ALA A 44 -6.36 -4.45 9.51
CA ALA A 44 -5.66 -4.86 10.72
C ALA A 44 -4.20 -4.41 10.71
N LYS A 45 -3.49 -4.58 9.58
CA LYS A 45 -2.10 -4.14 9.45
C LYS A 45 -1.93 -2.62 9.55
N THR A 46 -2.92 -1.87 9.09
CA THR A 46 -2.95 -0.41 9.19
C THR A 46 -3.04 0.02 10.65
N LEU A 47 -3.92 -0.63 11.42
CA LEU A 47 -4.04 -0.41 12.87
C LEU A 47 -2.77 -0.83 13.62
N GLU A 48 -2.17 -1.98 13.29
CA GLU A 48 -0.90 -2.43 13.89
C GLU A 48 0.23 -1.41 13.69
N LEU A 49 0.26 -0.70 12.56
CA LEU A 49 1.25 0.33 12.26
C LEU A 49 0.88 1.72 12.84
N ASN A 50 -0.19 1.83 13.62
CA ASN A 50 -0.76 3.09 14.09
C ASN A 50 -0.99 4.09 12.93
N ALA A 51 -1.30 3.57 11.74
CA ALA A 51 -1.61 4.38 10.57
C ALA A 51 -3.10 4.77 10.56
N ASN A 52 -3.38 5.98 10.10
CA ASN A 52 -4.73 6.54 10.09
C ASN A 52 -5.55 6.04 8.89
N ALA A 53 -4.88 5.58 7.83
CA ALA A 53 -5.51 5.13 6.60
C ALA A 53 -4.62 4.17 5.81
N ALA A 54 -5.25 3.43 4.89
CA ALA A 54 -4.58 2.58 3.91
C ALA A 54 -4.89 3.05 2.49
N ILE A 55 -3.87 3.15 1.65
CA ILE A 55 -3.97 3.37 0.21
C ILE A 55 -3.70 2.04 -0.49
N ILE A 56 -4.67 1.54 -1.25
CA ILE A 56 -4.54 0.33 -2.05
C ILE A 56 -4.50 0.72 -3.53
N ILE A 57 -3.34 0.55 -4.15
CA ILE A 57 -3.12 0.90 -5.56
C ILE A 57 -3.45 -0.30 -6.45
N SER A 58 -4.45 -0.13 -7.31
CA SER A 58 -4.83 -1.13 -8.31
C SER A 58 -4.08 -0.92 -9.63
N VAL A 59 -4.32 -1.82 -10.58
CA VAL A 59 -3.70 -1.81 -11.90
C VAL A 59 -4.79 -1.81 -12.96
N TYR A 60 -4.61 -1.00 -13.99
CA TYR A 60 -5.36 -1.10 -15.24
C TYR A 60 -4.39 -1.03 -16.42
N ARG A 61 -4.41 -2.05 -17.29
CA ARG A 61 -3.58 -2.13 -18.51
C ARG A 61 -2.06 -1.87 -18.32
N GLY A 62 -1.49 -2.22 -17.17
CA GLY A 62 -0.03 -2.30 -16.99
C GLY A 62 0.67 -1.05 -16.50
#